data_AF-A0A078H8P5-F1
#
_entry.id   AF-A0A078H8P5-F1
#
_cell.length_a   1.000
_cell.length_b   1.000
_cell.length_c   1.000
_cell.angle_alpha   90.00
_cell.angle_beta   90.00
_cell.angle_gamma   90.00
#
_symmetry.space_group_name_H-M   'P 1'
#
loop_
_entity.id
_entity.type
_entity.pdbx_description
1 polymer ?
#
loop_
_entity_poly.entity_id
_entity_poly.type
_entity_poly.pdbx_seq_one_letter_code
_entity_poly.pdbx_strand_id
1 'polypeptide(L)'
;MATAPAPAGERSKDMVFLHVQLEDGKTARVYLWDKIAAAFRSRWNDSKTKPSVILLTTLNSKTLGGVVTLSSTASTRLFFDSDIIETEKLLSR
;
A
#
# COMPACT_ATOMS: atom_id res chain seq x y z
N MET A 1 -4.22 -25.94 35.43
CA MET A 1 -4.95 -25.79 34.16
C MET A 1 -4.17 -24.81 33.30
N ALA A 2 -3.49 -25.29 32.26
CA ALA A 2 -2.79 -24.41 31.33
C ALA A 2 -3.80 -23.88 30.32
N THR A 3 -3.99 -22.56 30.29
CA THR A 3 -4.82 -21.90 29.28
C THR A 3 -4.20 -22.16 27.91
N ALA A 4 -4.98 -22.77 27.01
CA ALA A 4 -4.55 -23.04 25.65
C ALA A 4 -4.14 -21.74 24.94
N PRO A 5 -3.10 -21.74 24.09
CA PRO A 5 -2.76 -20.57 23.28
C PRO A 5 -3.94 -20.23 22.37
N ALA A 6 -4.26 -18.94 22.28
CA ALA A 6 -5.29 -18.43 21.38
C ALA A 6 -5.03 -18.91 19.93
N PRO A 7 -6.09 -19.21 19.14
CA PRO A 7 -5.91 -19.70 17.78
C PRO A 7 -5.09 -18.70 16.96
N ALA A 8 -3.97 -19.17 16.44
CA ALA A 8 -3.17 -18.42 15.48
C ALA A 8 -3.98 -18.24 14.19
N GLY A 9 -4.47 -17.02 13.96
CA GLY A 9 -4.97 -16.63 12.64
C GLY A 9 -6.39 -16.09 12.63
N GLU A 10 -6.68 -15.08 13.42
CA GLU A 10 -7.62 -14.07 12.94
C GLU A 10 -6.80 -13.10 12.08
N ARG A 11 -6.63 -13.45 10.79
CA ARG A 11 -6.07 -12.48 9.83
C ARG A 11 -7.07 -11.34 9.78
N SER A 12 -6.70 -10.19 10.33
CA SER A 12 -7.40 -8.95 10.03
C SER A 12 -7.50 -8.87 8.50
N LYS A 13 -8.72 -8.90 7.94
CA LYS A 13 -8.98 -8.81 6.49
C LYS A 13 -8.75 -7.38 5.98
N ASP A 14 -7.84 -6.65 6.60
CA ASP A 14 -7.63 -5.25 6.28
C ASP A 14 -6.91 -5.17 4.94
N MET A 15 -7.64 -4.65 3.96
CA MET A 15 -7.16 -4.51 2.60
C MET A 15 -7.49 -3.12 2.08
N VAL A 16 -6.50 -2.45 1.52
CA VAL A 16 -6.69 -1.21 0.77
C VAL A 16 -6.42 -1.51 -0.69
N PHE A 17 -7.38 -1.14 -1.55
CA PHE A 17 -7.20 -1.17 -2.99
C PHE A 17 -6.91 0.24 -3.49
N LEU A 18 -5.88 0.37 -4.33
CA LEU A 18 -5.47 1.63 -4.95
C LEU A 18 -5.46 1.46 -6.46
N HIS A 19 -6.06 2.44 -7.15
CA HIS A 19 -5.85 2.65 -8.57
C HIS A 19 -4.93 3.84 -8.72
N VAL A 20 -3.73 3.60 -9.26
CA VAL A 20 -2.67 4.62 -9.35
C VAL A 20 -2.31 4.89 -10.79
N GLN A 21 -1.93 6.12 -11.08
CA GLN A 21 -1.33 6.51 -12.35
C GLN A 21 0.20 6.49 -12.21
N LEU A 22 0.87 5.89 -13.18
CA LEU A 22 2.32 5.84 -13.27
C LEU A 22 2.86 7.07 -14.02
N GLU A 23 4.18 7.26 -13.96
CA GLU A 23 4.84 8.40 -14.59
C GLU A 23 4.60 8.48 -16.11
N ASP A 24 4.49 7.33 -16.78
CA ASP A 24 4.23 7.24 -18.23
C ASP A 24 2.73 7.39 -18.60
N GLY A 25 1.89 7.76 -17.63
CA GLY A 25 0.46 7.97 -17.81
C GLY A 25 -0.37 6.68 -17.80
N LYS A 26 0.25 5.49 -17.78
CA LYS A 26 -0.48 4.22 -17.60
C LYS A 26 -1.03 4.11 -16.19
N THR A 27 -1.93 3.16 -15.98
CA THR A 27 -2.48 2.89 -14.64
C THR A 27 -2.12 1.50 -14.13
N ALA A 28 -2.00 1.38 -12.82
CA ALA A 28 -1.75 0.13 -12.13
C ALA A 28 -2.74 -0.05 -10.97
N ARG A 29 -2.97 -1.32 -10.63
CA ARG A 29 -3.80 -1.74 -9.50
C ARG A 29 -2.91 -2.22 -8.39
N VAL A 30 -3.06 -1.67 -7.19
CA VAL A 30 -2.25 -2.03 -6.02
C VAL A 30 -3.15 -2.48 -4.89
N TYR A 31 -2.84 -3.63 -4.30
CA TYR A 31 -3.52 -4.17 -3.13
C TYR A 31 -2.56 -4.14 -1.94
N LEU A 32 -2.90 -3.38 -0.90
CA LEU A 32 -2.21 -3.40 0.38
C LEU A 32 -2.97 -4.31 1.33
N TRP A 33 -2.24 -5.09 2.12
CA TRP A 33 -2.79 -6.08 3.04
C TRP A 33 -2.28 -5.87 4.46
N ASP A 34 -3.07 -6.36 5.42
CA ASP A 34 -2.72 -6.50 6.83
C ASP A 34 -2.14 -5.19 7.42
N LYS A 35 -0.93 -5.25 7.99
CA LYS A 35 -0.26 -4.13 8.63
C LYS A 35 0.01 -2.97 7.67
N ILE A 36 0.27 -3.26 6.40
CA ILE A 36 0.53 -2.20 5.41
C ILE A 36 -0.76 -1.45 5.07
N ALA A 37 -1.88 -2.17 4.95
CA ALA A 37 -3.20 -1.57 4.76
C ALA A 37 -3.60 -0.68 5.95
N ALA A 38 -3.39 -1.17 7.18
CA ALA A 38 -3.66 -0.42 8.39
C ALA A 38 -2.80 0.85 8.49
N ALA A 39 -1.49 0.74 8.22
CA ALA A 39 -0.57 1.88 8.22
C ALA A 39 -0.96 2.92 7.16
N PHE A 40 -1.32 2.49 5.95
CA PHE A 40 -1.83 3.37 4.91
C PHE A 40 -3.07 4.12 5.40
N ARG A 41 -4.09 3.41 5.92
CA ARG A 41 -5.34 4.03 6.38
C ARG A 41 -5.13 5.04 7.49
N SER A 42 -4.32 4.68 8.49
CA SER A 42 -4.01 5.59 9.60
C SER A 42 -3.41 6.88 9.05
N ARG A 43 -2.31 6.77 8.30
CA ARG A 43 -1.63 7.94 7.73
C ARG A 43 -2.56 8.74 6.83
N TRP A 44 -3.31 8.08 5.93
CA TRP A 44 -4.26 8.73 5.03
C TRP A 44 -5.32 9.52 5.78
N ASN A 45 -5.89 8.95 6.84
CA ASN A 45 -6.94 9.60 7.63
C ASN A 45 -6.38 10.78 8.44
N ASP A 46 -5.19 10.62 9.02
CA ASP A 46 -4.51 11.65 9.81
C ASP A 46 -3.99 12.82 8.95
N SER A 47 -3.78 12.61 7.64
CA SER A 47 -3.36 13.66 6.72
C SER A 47 -4.45 14.74 6.56
N LYS A 48 -4.09 15.99 6.92
CA LYS A 48 -4.91 17.21 6.71
C LYS A 48 -5.24 17.42 5.23
N THR A 49 -4.22 17.30 4.38
CA THR A 49 -4.33 17.25 2.92
C THR A 49 -4.06 15.83 2.48
N LYS A 50 -4.97 15.25 1.68
CA LYS A 50 -4.78 13.87 1.23
C LYS A 50 -3.57 13.78 0.29
N PRO A 51 -2.69 12.79 0.46
CA PRO A 51 -1.50 12.68 -0.36
C PRO A 51 -1.86 12.37 -1.80
N SER A 52 -1.13 12.98 -2.73
CA SER A 52 -1.34 12.83 -4.17
C SER A 52 -0.35 11.87 -4.81
N VAL A 53 0.84 11.71 -4.20
CA VAL A 53 1.88 10.80 -4.65
C VAL A 53 2.15 9.75 -3.59
N ILE A 54 2.24 8.50 -4.02
CA ILE A 54 2.69 7.40 -3.18
C ILE A 54 3.88 6.71 -3.86
N LEU A 55 4.87 6.33 -3.05
CA LEU A 55 5.93 5.41 -3.47
C LEU A 55 5.84 4.16 -2.61
N LEU A 56 5.79 3.02 -3.29
CA LEU A 56 5.70 1.70 -2.69
C LEU A 56 6.87 0.85 -3.18
N THR A 57 7.59 0.22 -2.25
CA THR A 57 8.69 -0.68 -2.58
C THR A 57 8.33 -2.13 -2.28
N THR A 58 9.08 -3.07 -2.86
CA THR A 58 9.00 -4.50 -2.52
C THR A 58 7.59 -5.08 -2.70
N LEU A 59 6.89 -4.63 -3.74
CA LEU A 59 5.58 -5.16 -4.15
C LEU A 59 5.77 -6.46 -4.93
N ASN A 60 4.86 -7.42 -4.73
CA ASN A 60 4.78 -8.62 -5.55
C ASN A 60 3.92 -8.33 -6.79
N SER A 61 4.41 -8.67 -7.98
CA SER A 61 3.63 -8.55 -9.22
C SER A 61 2.85 -9.82 -9.50
N LYS A 62 1.61 -9.65 -9.97
CA LYS A 62 0.77 -10.73 -10.48
C LYS A 62 0.04 -10.24 -11.72
N THR A 63 -0.08 -11.10 -12.71
CA THR A 63 -0.95 -10.85 -13.86
C THR A 63 -2.28 -11.55 -13.63
N LEU A 64 -3.36 -10.79 -13.52
CA LEU A 64 -4.71 -11.33 -13.37
C LEU A 64 -5.58 -10.86 -14.54
N GLY A 65 -6.06 -11.79 -15.36
CA GLY A 65 -6.89 -11.47 -16.53
C GLY A 65 -6.19 -10.52 -17.52
N GLY A 66 -4.87 -10.66 -17.70
CA GLY A 66 -4.07 -9.80 -18.58
C GLY A 66 -3.70 -8.43 -18.01
N VAL A 67 -4.14 -8.09 -16.78
CA VAL A 67 -3.81 -6.82 -16.12
C VAL A 67 -2.74 -7.02 -15.07
N VAL A 68 -1.67 -6.22 -15.13
CA VAL A 68 -0.64 -6.19 -14.09
C VAL A 68 -1.25 -5.62 -12.81
N THR A 69 -1.19 -6.43 -11.77
CA THR A 69 -1.66 -6.12 -10.43
C THR A 69 -0.49 -6.26 -9.47
N LEU A 70 -0.32 -5.30 -8.59
CA LEU A 70 0.71 -5.29 -7.57
C LEU A 70 0.08 -5.56 -6.21
N SER A 71 0.77 -6.31 -5.36
CA SER A 71 0.31 -6.66 -4.02
C SER A 71 1.42 -6.40 -3.01
N SER A 72 1.08 -5.81 -1.86
CA SER A 72 2.04 -5.63 -0.78
C SER A 72 2.54 -6.96 -0.25
N THR A 73 3.76 -6.93 0.26
CA THR A 73 4.43 -8.02 0.98
C THR A 73 4.76 -7.54 2.40
N ALA A 74 5.28 -8.44 3.23
CA ALA A 74 5.75 -8.06 4.58
C ALA A 74 6.92 -7.06 4.55
N SER A 75 7.67 -6.97 3.44
CA SER A 75 8.78 -6.04 3.26
C SER A 75 8.41 -4.78 2.48
N THR A 76 7.13 -4.61 2.13
CA THR A 76 6.66 -3.40 1.47
C THR A 76 6.84 -2.19 2.38
N ARG A 77 7.42 -1.13 1.83
CA ARG A 77 7.49 0.18 2.48
C ARG A 77 6.61 1.18 1.72
N LEU A 78 6.01 2.11 2.47
CA LEU A 78 5.08 3.11 1.98
C LEU A 78 5.59 4.51 2.31
N PHE A 79 5.67 5.36 1.29
CA PHE A 79 6.03 6.76 1.40
C PHE A 79 4.98 7.63 0.71
N PHE A 80 4.60 8.75 1.32
CA PHE A 80 3.68 9.75 0.81
C PHE A 80 4.42 11.05 0.48
N ASP A 81 4.06 11.72 -0.62
CA ASP A 81 4.43 13.10 -0.97
C ASP A 81 5.86 13.54 -0.63
N SER A 82 6.10 14.13 0.54
CA SER A 82 7.39 14.67 0.97
C SER A 82 8.13 13.78 1.97
N ASP A 83 7.71 12.52 2.12
CA ASP A 83 8.41 11.56 2.97
C ASP A 83 9.87 11.35 2.50
N ILE A 84 10.11 11.42 1.19
CA ILE A 84 11.41 11.28 0.55
C ILE A 84 11.53 12.19 -0.68
N ILE A 85 12.76 12.51 -1.10
CA ILE A 85 13.01 13.43 -2.23
C ILE A 85 12.47 12.88 -3.57
N GLU A 86 12.38 11.56 -3.72
CA GLU A 86 11.84 10.92 -4.93
C GLU A 86 10.35 11.19 -5.13
N THR A 87 9.57 11.21 -4.04
CA THR A 87 8.13 11.48 -4.12
C THR A 87 7.85 12.96 -4.37
N GLU A 88 8.72 13.87 -3.91
CA GLU A 88 8.60 15.31 -4.19
C GLU A 88 8.73 15.64 -5.68
N LYS A 89 9.62 14.94 -6.40
CA LYS A 89 9.82 15.13 -7.84
C LYS A 89 8.57 14.81 -8.66
N LEU A 90 7.65 14.03 -8.11
CA LEU A 90 6.39 13.64 -8.78
C LEU A 90 5.22 14.59 -8.44
N LEU A 91 5.38 15.48 -7.45
CA LEU A 91 4.34 16.45 -7.04
C LEU A 91 4.26 17.67 -7.97
N SER A 92 5.30 17.96 -8.75
CA SER A 92 5.42 19.16 -9.59
C SER A 92 4.85 19.01 -11.01
N ARG A 93 3.98 18.02 -11.23
CA ARG A 93 3.23 17.84 -12.48
C ARG A 93 1.88 18.56 -12.42
#